data_AF-A0A3L8R9G7-F1
#
_entry.id   AF-A0A3L8R9G7-F1
#
_cell.length_a   1.000
_cell.length_b   1.000
_cell.length_c   1.000
_cell.angle_alpha   90.00
_cell.angle_beta   90.00
_cell.angle_gamma   90.00
#
_symmetry.space_group_name_H-M   'P 1'
#
loop_
_entity.id
_entity.type
_entity.pdbx_description
1 polymer ?
#
loop_
_entity_poly.entity_id
_entity_poly.type
_entity_poly.pdbx_seq_one_letter_code
_entity_poly.pdbx_strand_id
1 'polypeptide(L)'
;MPQAGELLPAGTVGTHITVGYKPRMYGRKHTATLVIETQSMQWTYVINGLPPQTVPSTVAAKVVCTSSYTGSFTVRQRNFIRENLKLITTGASSPIKGAPLVLRNKQRKL
;
A
#
# COMPACT_ATOMS: atom_id res chain seq x y z
N MET A 1 23.86 21.29 5.32
CA MET A 1 24.03 21.19 3.85
C MET A 1 24.59 22.52 3.39
N PRO A 2 25.65 22.54 2.56
CA PRO A 2 26.21 23.80 2.07
C PRO A 2 25.18 24.52 1.20
N GLN A 3 24.94 25.80 1.48
CA GLN A 3 23.98 26.65 0.75
C GLN A 3 24.66 27.47 -0.35
N ALA A 4 25.98 27.59 -0.31
CA ALA A 4 26.79 28.34 -1.25
C ALA A 4 28.10 27.61 -1.53
N GLY A 5 28.71 27.89 -2.67
CA GLY A 5 30.00 27.36 -3.10
C GLY A 5 30.45 28.05 -4.39
N GLU A 6 31.68 27.78 -4.79
CA GLU A 6 32.22 28.27 -6.06
C GLU A 6 31.90 27.30 -7.18
N LEU A 7 31.51 27.84 -8.33
CA LEU A 7 31.30 27.07 -9.55
C LEU A 7 32.56 27.16 -10.41
N LEU A 8 32.90 26.05 -11.07
CA LEU A 8 33.95 26.05 -12.07
C LEU A 8 33.59 27.00 -13.23
N PRO A 9 34.58 27.66 -13.85
CA PRO A 9 34.34 28.59 -14.95
C PRO A 9 33.72 27.90 -16.16
N ALA A 10 33.01 28.71 -16.97
CA ALA A 10 32.36 28.26 -18.20
C ALA A 10 33.38 27.62 -19.17
N GLY A 11 33.03 26.48 -19.76
CA GLY A 11 33.88 25.73 -20.70
C GLY A 11 34.71 24.60 -20.07
N THR A 12 34.61 24.40 -18.75
CA THR A 12 35.16 23.22 -18.08
C THR A 12 34.16 22.05 -18.10
N VAL A 13 34.56 20.90 -17.55
CA VAL A 13 33.71 19.68 -17.42
C VAL A 13 32.42 19.93 -16.61
N GLY A 14 32.31 21.08 -15.94
CA GLY A 14 31.17 21.47 -15.12
C GLY A 14 31.35 21.08 -13.65
N THR A 15 30.46 21.57 -12.79
CA THR A 15 30.50 21.31 -11.34
C THR A 15 29.48 20.23 -10.97
N HIS A 16 29.94 19.12 -10.38
CA HIS A 16 29.03 18.05 -9.94
C HIS A 16 28.38 18.44 -8.60
N ILE A 17 27.05 18.54 -8.59
CA ILE A 17 26.28 18.88 -7.39
C ILE A 17 25.45 17.67 -6.96
N THR A 18 25.82 17.09 -5.83
CA THR A 18 25.09 15.96 -5.25
C THR A 18 23.99 16.45 -4.33
N VAL A 19 22.74 16.16 -4.67
CA VAL A 19 21.57 16.52 -3.86
C VAL A 19 21.06 15.31 -3.09
N GLY A 20 21.27 15.32 -1.77
CA GLY A 20 20.73 14.30 -0.86
C GLY A 20 19.35 14.70 -0.33
N TYR A 21 18.42 13.75 -0.27
CA TYR A 21 17.11 13.97 0.36
C TYR A 21 16.73 12.78 1.25
N LYS A 22 16.00 13.04 2.35
CA LYS A 22 15.49 12.02 3.27
C LYS A 22 13.96 11.98 3.21
N PRO A 23 13.34 10.98 2.55
CA PRO A 23 11.88 10.88 2.49
C PRO A 23 11.29 10.62 3.89
N ARG A 24 10.20 11.32 4.24
CA ARG A 24 9.42 11.06 5.46
C ARG A 24 8.30 10.02 5.25
N MET A 25 7.84 9.84 4.01
CA MET A 25 6.78 8.91 3.64
C MET A 25 7.17 8.16 2.37
N TYR A 26 6.89 6.85 2.38
CA TYR A 26 7.00 5.99 1.21
C TYR A 26 5.80 6.19 0.26
N GLY A 27 5.97 5.90 -1.02
CA GLY A 27 4.89 5.88 -2.02
C GLY A 27 4.44 7.24 -2.56
N ARG A 28 4.86 8.36 -1.95
CA ARG A 28 4.61 9.71 -2.51
C ARG A 28 5.78 10.14 -3.39
N LYS A 29 5.48 10.63 -4.59
CA LYS A 29 6.49 11.26 -5.46
C LYS A 29 6.98 12.54 -4.78
N HIS A 30 8.29 12.63 -4.59
CA HIS A 30 8.94 13.83 -4.05
C HIS A 30 9.57 14.60 -5.21
N THR A 31 9.25 15.89 -5.33
CA THR A 31 9.80 16.79 -6.34
C THR A 31 10.35 18.03 -5.64
N ALA A 32 11.53 18.47 -6.05
CA ALA A 32 12.18 19.67 -5.54
C ALA A 32 12.71 20.50 -6.70
N THR A 33 12.82 21.81 -6.50
CA THR A 33 13.44 22.71 -7.47
C THR A 33 14.76 23.17 -6.92
N LEU A 34 15.85 22.95 -7.67
CA LEU A 34 17.17 23.50 -7.37
C LEU A 34 17.38 24.74 -8.22
N VAL A 35 17.58 25.88 -7.55
CA VAL A 35 17.94 27.14 -8.19
C VAL A 35 19.40 27.41 -7.88
N ILE A 36 20.21 27.58 -8.92
CA ILE A 36 21.60 27.99 -8.83
C ILE A 36 21.66 29.42 -9.34
N GLU A 37 21.99 30.35 -8.46
CA GLU A 37 22.08 31.78 -8.76
C GLU A 37 23.54 32.24 -8.68
N THR A 38 23.95 32.96 -9.69
CA THR A 38 25.26 33.58 -9.84
C THR A 38 25.06 35.05 -10.22
N GLN A 39 26.08 35.90 -10.05
CA GLN A 39 25.96 37.34 -10.36
C GLN A 39 25.48 37.65 -11.78
N SER A 40 25.77 36.77 -12.74
CA SER A 40 25.43 36.96 -14.16
C SER A 40 24.39 35.97 -14.69
N MET A 41 24.03 34.92 -13.94
CA MET A 41 23.28 33.80 -14.50
C MET A 41 22.48 33.03 -13.44
N GLN A 42 21.34 32.50 -13.86
CA GLN A 42 20.48 31.64 -13.05
C GLN A 42 20.14 30.35 -13.81
N TRP A 43 20.26 29.22 -13.14
CA TRP A 43 19.80 27.92 -13.64
C TRP A 43 18.76 27.33 -12.70
N THR A 44 17.69 26.80 -13.29
CA THR A 44 16.59 26.16 -12.54
C THR A 44 16.45 24.72 -12.98
N TYR A 45 16.57 23.80 -12.04
CA TYR A 45 16.48 22.36 -12.28
C TYR A 45 15.34 21.75 -11.47
N VAL A 46 14.53 20.92 -12.13
CA VAL A 46 13.52 20.10 -11.46
C VAL A 46 14.15 18.77 -11.07
N ILE A 47 14.26 18.52 -9.77
CA ILE A 47 14.81 17.29 -9.21
C ILE A 47 13.66 16.37 -8.80
N ASN A 48 13.66 15.17 -9.38
CA ASN A 48 12.73 14.10 -9.02
C ASN A 48 13.39 13.13 -8.04
N GLY A 49 12.77 12.92 -6.89
CA GLY A 49 13.18 11.88 -5.95
C GLY A 49 12.79 10.49 -6.47
N LEU A 50 13.79 9.64 -6.66
CA LEU A 50 13.56 8.22 -7.01
C LEU A 50 13.30 7.42 -5.72
N PRO A 51 12.30 6.54 -5.71
CA PRO A 51 12.13 5.61 -4.59
C PRO A 51 13.38 4.73 -4.46
N PRO A 52 13.77 4.34 -3.23
CA PRO A 52 14.88 3.43 -3.04
C PRO A 52 14.57 2.12 -3.80
N GLN A 53 15.53 1.65 -4.59
CA GLN A 53 15.41 0.37 -5.27
C GLN A 53 15.50 -0.75 -4.23
N THR A 54 14.34 -1.34 -3.89
CA THR A 54 14.27 -2.47 -2.97
C THR A 54 14.70 -3.74 -3.70
N VAL A 55 15.87 -4.27 -3.31
CA VAL A 55 16.27 -5.62 -3.71
C VAL A 55 15.57 -6.60 -2.77
N PRO A 56 14.76 -7.55 -3.28
CA PRO A 56 14.11 -8.53 -2.43
C PRO A 56 15.17 -9.38 -1.72
N SER A 57 14.98 -9.60 -0.42
CA SER A 57 15.85 -10.49 0.34
C SER A 57 15.74 -11.91 -0.21
N THR A 58 16.87 -12.56 -0.48
CA THR A 58 16.94 -13.97 -0.89
C THR A 58 16.59 -14.93 0.25
N VAL A 59 16.42 -14.41 1.48
CA VAL A 59 16.13 -15.22 2.65
C VAL A 59 14.68 -15.68 2.63
N ALA A 60 14.46 -16.99 2.68
CA ALA A 60 13.13 -17.58 2.83
C ALA A 60 12.47 -17.06 4.11
N ALA A 61 11.21 -16.63 4.01
CA ALA A 61 10.43 -16.19 5.16
C ALA A 61 10.32 -17.35 6.16
N LYS A 62 10.97 -17.22 7.33
CA LYS A 62 10.85 -18.20 8.42
C LYS A 62 9.50 -17.98 9.10
N VAL A 63 8.49 -18.76 8.73
CA VAL A 63 7.22 -18.78 9.46
C VAL A 63 7.46 -19.48 10.80
N VAL A 64 7.66 -18.70 11.85
CA VAL A 64 7.73 -19.20 13.22
C VAL A 64 6.30 -19.31 13.74
N CYS A 65 5.67 -20.46 13.52
CA CYS A 65 4.43 -20.79 14.23
C CYS A 65 4.74 -20.97 15.71
N THR A 66 4.36 -20.01 16.55
CA THR A 66 4.48 -20.09 18.02
C THR A 66 3.37 -20.92 18.66
N SER A 67 2.36 -21.34 17.89
CA SER A 67 1.30 -22.23 18.38
C SER A 67 1.84 -23.65 18.51
N SER A 68 1.93 -24.13 19.76
CA SER A 68 2.23 -25.53 20.10
C SER A 68 1.08 -26.49 19.78
N TYR A 69 -0.05 -26.00 19.28
CA TYR A 69 -1.24 -26.79 19.04
C TYR A 69 -1.19 -27.44 17.65
N THR A 70 -0.60 -28.64 17.57
CA THR A 70 -0.65 -29.54 16.41
C THR A 70 -1.89 -30.43 16.45
N GLY A 71 -3.07 -29.86 16.73
CA GLY A 71 -4.32 -30.61 16.65
C GLY A 71 -4.69 -30.81 15.19
N SER A 72 -4.76 -32.06 14.73
CA SER A 72 -5.45 -32.37 13.48
C SER A 72 -6.95 -32.12 13.69
N PHE A 73 -7.42 -30.92 13.40
CA PHE A 73 -8.85 -30.73 13.27
C PHE A 73 -9.30 -31.55 12.06
N THR A 74 -10.15 -32.55 12.28
CA THR A 74 -10.96 -33.07 11.18
C THR A 74 -11.83 -31.90 10.74
N VAL A 75 -11.41 -31.18 9.70
CA VAL A 75 -12.22 -30.14 9.07
C VAL A 75 -13.42 -30.87 8.51
N ARG A 76 -14.52 -30.92 9.29
CA ARG A 76 -15.78 -31.45 8.79
C ARG A 76 -16.16 -30.56 7.62
N GLN A 77 -16.14 -31.13 6.42
CA GLN A 77 -16.60 -30.43 5.23
C GLN A 77 -18.07 -30.07 5.44
N ARG A 78 -18.33 -28.77 5.61
CA ARG A 78 -19.67 -28.22 5.71
C ARG A 78 -20.11 -27.76 4.34
N ASN A 79 -21.30 -28.15 3.94
CA ASN A 79 -21.90 -27.63 2.72
C ASN A 79 -22.68 -26.36 3.08
N PHE A 80 -21.99 -25.23 3.03
CA PHE A 80 -22.56 -23.93 3.35
C PHE A 80 -23.76 -23.58 2.47
N ILE A 81 -23.82 -24.06 1.22
CA ILE A 81 -24.99 -23.82 0.35
C ILE A 81 -26.23 -24.51 0.92
N ARG A 82 -26.12 -25.79 1.32
CA ARG A 82 -27.22 -26.54 1.94
C ARG A 82 -27.62 -25.97 3.31
N GLU A 83 -26.66 -25.52 4.10
CA GLU A 83 -26.92 -24.89 5.40
C GLU A 83 -27.60 -23.53 5.22
N ASN A 84 -27.14 -22.71 4.28
CA ASN A 84 -27.69 -21.39 4.00
C ASN A 84 -29.12 -21.46 3.42
N LEU A 85 -29.44 -22.48 2.61
CA LEU A 85 -30.80 -22.71 2.10
C LEU A 85 -31.84 -22.97 3.21
N LYS A 86 -31.41 -23.43 4.38
CA LYS A 86 -32.29 -23.66 5.54
C LYS A 86 -32.50 -22.40 6.39
N LEU A 87 -31.75 -21.32 6.13
CA LEU A 87 -31.88 -20.09 6.88
C LEU A 87 -33.17 -19.39 6.48
N ILE A 88 -34.03 -19.14 7.47
CA ILE A 88 -35.28 -18.39 7.31
C ILE A 88 -35.10 -16.88 7.54
N THR A 89 -34.02 -16.50 8.24
CA THR A 89 -33.72 -15.12 8.64
C THR A 89 -32.22 -14.87 8.58
N THR A 90 -31.83 -13.62 8.37
CA THR A 90 -30.43 -13.23 8.22
C THR A 90 -29.78 -12.84 9.55
N GLY A 91 -28.53 -13.29 9.77
CA GLY A 91 -27.77 -13.07 11.01
C GLY A 91 -27.38 -11.61 11.28
N ALA A 92 -26.86 -11.37 12.49
CA ALA A 92 -26.62 -10.04 13.05
C ALA A 92 -25.57 -9.19 12.33
N SER A 93 -24.73 -9.80 11.49
CA SER A 93 -23.67 -9.14 10.70
C SER A 93 -24.09 -8.80 9.26
N SER A 94 -25.31 -9.13 8.84
CA SER A 94 -25.77 -8.87 7.47
C SER A 94 -26.41 -7.49 7.29
N PRO A 95 -26.33 -6.88 6.09
CA PRO A 95 -26.99 -5.60 5.79
C PRO A 95 -28.53 -5.65 5.87
N ILE A 96 -29.13 -6.84 5.72
CA ILE A 96 -30.58 -7.10 5.78
C ILE A 96 -30.98 -7.84 7.07
N LYS A 97 -30.29 -7.54 8.17
CA LYS A 97 -30.42 -8.18 9.48
C LYS A 97 -31.88 -8.37 9.91
N GLY A 98 -32.24 -9.61 10.23
CA GLY A 98 -33.58 -9.97 10.71
C GLY A 98 -34.67 -10.03 9.64
N ALA A 99 -34.39 -9.63 8.39
CA ALA A 99 -35.36 -9.73 7.30
C ALA A 99 -35.63 -11.21 6.93
N PRO A 100 -36.89 -11.60 6.70
CA PRO A 100 -37.23 -12.94 6.22
C PRO A 100 -36.77 -13.12 4.78
N LEU A 101 -36.07 -14.23 4.50
CA LEU A 101 -35.55 -14.54 3.15
C LEU A 101 -36.63 -15.12 2.22
N VAL A 102 -37.80 -15.47 2.76
CA VAL A 102 -38.92 -16.06 2.00
C VAL A 102 -40.18 -15.22 2.22
N LEU A 103 -40.75 -14.70 1.13
CA LEU A 103 -42.07 -14.07 1.14
C LEU A 103 -43.14 -15.15 1.36
N ARG A 104 -43.86 -15.06 2.48
CA ARG A 104 -44.93 -16.01 2.82
C ARG A 104 -46.15 -15.70 1.95
N ASN A 105 -46.30 -16.38 0.82
CA ASN A 105 -47.49 -16.24 -0.02
C ASN A 105 -48.69 -16.78 0.76
N LYS A 106 -49.58 -15.88 1.18
CA LYS A 106 -50.85 -16.22 1.84
C LYS A 106 -51.74 -16.83 0.76
N GLN A 107 -51.78 -18.16 0.66
CA GLN A 107 -52.78 -18.86 -0.15
C GLN A 107 -54.16 -18.46 0.42
N ARG A 108 -54.88 -17.61 -0.31
CA ARG A 108 -56.30 -17.37 -0.05
C ARG A 108 -57.01 -18.68 -0.38
N LYS A 109 -57.58 -19.34 0.63
CA LYS A 109 -58.51 -20.44 0.42
C LYS A 109 -59.70 -19.90 -0.39
N LEU A 110 -59.93 -20.50 -1.56
CA LEU A 110 -61.20 -20.48 -2.27
C LEU A 110 -62.14 -21.47 -1.59
#